data_AF-A0A7W4I964-F1
#
_entry.id   AF-A0A7W4I964-F1
#
_cell.length_a   1.000
_cell.length_b   1.000
_cell.length_c   1.000
_cell.angle_alpha   90.00
_cell.angle_beta   90.00
_cell.angle_gamma   90.00
#
_symmetry.space_group_name_H-M   'P 1'
#
loop_
_entity.id
_entity.type
_entity.pdbx_description
1 polymer ?
#
loop_
_entity_poly.entity_id
_entity_poly.type
_entity_poly.pdbx_seq_one_letter_code
_entity_poly.pdbx_strand_id
1 'polypeptide(L)'
;GKTHLATALAVQAIEHHRKKIRFWSTVDLVNALEQEKAANRAGQIAERLLRLDLVILDELGYLPFSASGGALLFHLLNRLYERTSVIITTNLSFGEWGEVFGDPKMTTALLDRLTHHCHILETGNDSYRFRASSASPRNRKEKATA
;
A
#
# COMPACT_ATOMS: atom_id res chain seq x y z
N GLY A 1 2.42 7.59 -9.76
CA GLY A 1 3.76 7.58 -9.12
C GLY A 1 3.79 7.04 -7.70
N LYS A 2 2.65 6.73 -7.06
CA LYS A 2 2.59 6.34 -5.64
C LYS A 2 3.47 5.12 -5.30
N THR A 3 3.25 3.99 -5.96
CA THR A 3 4.05 2.77 -5.78
C THR A 3 5.53 3.02 -6.03
N HIS A 4 5.87 3.76 -7.10
CA HIS A 4 7.25 4.10 -7.42
C HIS A 4 7.93 4.87 -6.28
N LEU A 5 7.25 5.86 -5.68
CA LEU A 5 7.77 6.61 -4.53
C LEU A 5 7.95 5.71 -3.31
N ALA A 6 6.97 4.88 -2.99
CA ALA A 6 7.05 3.93 -1.87
C ALA A 6 8.23 2.95 -2.05
N THR A 7 8.42 2.42 -3.26
CA THR A 7 9.55 1.55 -3.59
C THR A 7 10.89 2.30 -3.51
N ALA A 8 10.98 3.53 -4.01
CA ALA A 8 12.21 4.32 -3.95
C ALA A 8 12.64 4.58 -2.49
N LEU A 9 11.69 4.93 -1.61
CA LEU A 9 11.95 5.08 -0.17
C LEU A 9 12.42 3.77 0.45
N ALA A 10 11.79 2.64 0.09
CA ALA A 10 12.18 1.33 0.57
C ALA A 10 13.62 0.97 0.18
N VAL A 11 13.97 1.15 -1.10
CA VAL A 11 15.30 0.87 -1.63
C VAL A 11 16.35 1.71 -0.90
N GLN A 12 16.12 3.02 -0.76
CA GLN A 12 17.03 3.90 -0.02
C GLN A 12 17.21 3.46 1.45
N ALA A 13 16.13 3.12 2.13
CA ALA A 13 16.17 2.67 3.51
C ALA A 13 16.87 1.30 3.68
N ILE A 14 16.75 0.40 2.71
CA ILE A 14 17.48 -0.89 2.71
C ILE A 14 18.97 -0.65 2.45
N GLU A 15 19.31 0.05 1.37
CA GLU A 15 20.68 0.19 0.87
C GLU A 15 21.56 1.02 1.81
N HIS A 16 21.03 2.13 2.32
CA HIS A 16 21.82 3.10 3.09
C HIS A 16 21.61 2.99 4.61
N HIS A 17 20.46 2.47 5.05
CA HIS A 17 20.11 2.43 6.49
C HIS A 17 19.91 1.02 7.05
N ARG A 18 20.11 -0.03 6.22
CA ARG A 18 20.00 -1.44 6.61
C ARG A 18 18.67 -1.80 7.29
N LYS A 19 17.59 -1.12 6.89
CA LYS A 19 16.25 -1.32 7.45
C LYS A 19 15.62 -2.60 6.90
N LYS A 20 14.87 -3.31 7.75
CA LYS A 20 14.10 -4.49 7.37
C LYS A 20 12.73 -4.04 6.88
N ILE A 21 12.48 -4.26 5.60
CA ILE A 21 11.28 -3.75 4.93
C ILE A 21 10.56 -4.90 4.25
N ARG A 22 9.23 -4.84 4.24
CA ARG A 22 8.40 -5.77 3.47
C ARG A 22 7.39 -5.02 2.62
N PHE A 23 7.28 -5.42 1.37
CA PHE A 23 6.29 -4.94 0.43
C PHE A 23 5.19 -5.99 0.23
N TRP A 24 3.95 -5.53 0.19
CA TRP A 24 2.76 -6.33 -0.12
C TRP A 24 1.83 -5.57 -1.05
N SER A 25 1.26 -6.25 -2.04
CA SER A 25 -0.08 -5.87 -2.52
C SER A 25 -1.05 -6.06 -1.36
N THR A 26 -1.91 -5.08 -1.11
CA THR A 26 -2.85 -5.15 0.01
C THR A 26 -3.79 -6.35 -0.12
N VAL A 27 -4.19 -6.69 -1.35
CA VAL A 27 -5.02 -7.86 -1.67
C VAL A 27 -4.32 -9.16 -1.28
N ASP A 28 -3.06 -9.32 -1.65
CA ASP A 28 -2.28 -10.52 -1.33
C ASP A 28 -2.09 -10.68 0.17
N LEU A 29 -1.90 -9.58 0.89
CA LEU A 29 -1.80 -9.60 2.35
C LEU A 29 -3.12 -10.04 2.99
N VAL A 30 -4.26 -9.51 2.53
CA VAL A 30 -5.59 -9.91 3.03
C VAL A 30 -5.82 -11.40 2.79
N ASN A 31 -5.54 -11.89 1.57
CA ASN A 31 -5.65 -13.30 1.25
C ASN A 31 -4.74 -14.17 2.14
N ALA A 32 -3.52 -13.73 2.41
CA ALA A 32 -2.60 -14.43 3.30
C ALA A 32 -3.10 -14.47 4.76
N LEU A 33 -3.70 -13.39 5.24
CA LEU A 33 -4.31 -13.33 6.58
C LEU A 33 -5.52 -14.27 6.68
N GLU A 34 -6.36 -14.33 5.65
CA GLU A 34 -7.51 -15.25 5.61
C GLU A 34 -7.05 -16.72 5.59
N GLN A 35 -6.04 -17.05 4.78
CA GLN A 35 -5.46 -18.39 4.74
C GLN A 35 -4.82 -18.77 6.09
N GLU A 36 -4.13 -17.84 6.74
CA GLU A 36 -3.54 -18.06 8.06
C GLU A 36 -4.62 -18.34 9.12
N LYS A 37 -5.71 -17.56 9.10
CA LYS A 37 -6.87 -17.76 9.97
C LYS A 37 -7.51 -19.13 9.73
N ALA A 38 -7.76 -19.50 8.47
CA ALA A 38 -8.34 -20.79 8.10
C ALA A 38 -7.46 -21.98 8.54
N ALA A 39 -6.14 -21.80 8.54
CA ALA A 39 -5.18 -22.80 9.01
C ALA A 39 -5.01 -22.83 10.55
N ASN A 40 -5.82 -22.10 11.33
CA ASN A 40 -5.70 -21.95 12.78
C ASN A 40 -4.29 -21.48 13.24
N ARG A 41 -3.62 -20.67 12.42
CA ARG A 41 -2.28 -20.12 12.71
C ARG A 41 -2.28 -18.60 12.84
N ALA A 42 -3.44 -18.02 13.17
CA ALA A 42 -3.66 -16.58 13.24
C ALA A 42 -2.57 -15.87 14.08
N GLY A 43 -2.02 -14.78 13.53
CA GLY A 43 -1.07 -13.90 14.19
C GLY A 43 0.38 -14.08 13.77
N GLN A 44 0.78 -15.15 13.08
CA GLN A 44 2.19 -15.34 12.69
C GLN A 44 2.68 -14.27 11.71
N ILE A 45 1.84 -13.87 10.76
CA ILE A 45 2.09 -12.76 9.84
C ILE A 45 2.26 -11.48 10.64
N ALA A 46 1.34 -11.17 11.56
CA ALA A 46 1.43 -9.97 12.39
C ALA A 46 2.73 -9.93 13.22
N GLU A 47 3.11 -11.05 13.86
CA GLU A 47 4.36 -11.15 14.61
C GLU A 47 5.60 -10.96 13.74
N ARG A 48 5.57 -11.43 12.49
CA ARG A 48 6.67 -11.17 11.54
C ARG A 48 6.74 -9.70 11.15
N LEU A 49 5.61 -9.09 10.85
CA LEU A 49 5.54 -7.69 10.41
C LEU A 49 5.94 -6.73 11.53
N LEU A 50 5.61 -7.03 12.79
CA LEU A 50 6.03 -6.26 13.97
C LEU A 50 7.55 -6.22 14.19
N ARG A 51 8.31 -7.15 13.60
CA ARG A 51 9.78 -7.19 13.70
C ARG A 51 10.47 -6.41 12.56
N LEU A 52 9.68 -5.77 11.69
CA LEU A 52 10.18 -4.97 10.58
C LEU A 52 10.23 -3.49 10.98
N ASP A 53 11.06 -2.74 10.27
CA ASP A 53 11.12 -1.28 10.40
C ASP A 53 10.01 -0.59 9.59
N LEU A 54 9.65 -1.16 8.43
CA LEU A 54 8.65 -0.62 7.51
C LEU A 54 7.86 -1.74 6.79
N VAL A 55 6.55 -1.55 6.68
CA VAL A 55 5.66 -2.34 5.83
C VAL A 55 5.03 -1.44 4.78
N ILE A 56 5.05 -1.87 3.52
CA ILE A 56 4.41 -1.16 2.41
C ILE A 56 3.19 -1.96 1.97
N LEU A 57 2.03 -1.30 1.99
CA LEU A 57 0.75 -1.81 1.52
C LEU A 57 0.36 -1.07 0.25
N ASP A 58 0.50 -1.73 -0.88
CA ASP A 58 0.22 -1.14 -2.19
C ASP A 58 -1.23 -1.40 -2.61
N GLU A 59 -1.81 -0.44 -3.33
CA GLU A 59 -3.13 -0.55 -3.98
C GLU A 59 -4.30 -0.84 -3.02
N LEU A 60 -4.30 -0.23 -1.83
CA LEU A 60 -5.44 -0.34 -0.91
C LEU A 60 -6.72 0.18 -1.58
N GLY A 61 -7.76 -0.66 -1.56
CA GLY A 61 -9.08 -0.31 -2.09
C GLY A 61 -9.25 -0.49 -3.60
N TYR A 62 -8.28 -1.11 -4.28
CA TYR A 62 -8.42 -1.43 -5.70
C TYR A 62 -9.36 -2.61 -5.97
N LEU A 63 -9.34 -3.63 -5.10
CA LEU A 63 -10.28 -4.76 -5.13
C LEU A 63 -11.07 -4.82 -3.82
N PRO A 64 -12.35 -5.23 -3.87
CA PRO A 64 -13.16 -5.39 -2.67
C PRO A 64 -12.64 -6.57 -1.83
N PHE A 65 -12.62 -6.41 -0.52
CA PHE A 65 -12.29 -7.47 0.42
C PHE A 65 -13.56 -8.16 0.93
N SER A 66 -13.42 -9.40 1.38
CA SER A 66 -14.44 -10.02 2.21
C SER A 66 -14.57 -9.25 3.54
N ALA A 67 -15.72 -9.31 4.20
CA ALA A 67 -15.89 -8.70 5.52
C ALA A 67 -14.87 -9.24 6.55
N SER A 68 -14.51 -10.52 6.46
CA SER A 68 -13.47 -11.12 7.30
C SER A 68 -12.08 -10.56 6.95
N GLY A 69 -11.80 -10.37 5.66
CA GLY A 69 -10.53 -9.83 5.18
C GLY A 69 -10.29 -8.39 5.62
N GLY A 70 -11.31 -7.53 5.50
CA GLY A 70 -11.28 -6.16 6.00
C GLY A 70 -11.03 -6.10 7.51
N ALA A 71 -11.74 -6.92 8.30
CA ALA A 71 -11.53 -7.00 9.74
C ALA A 71 -10.11 -7.48 10.13
N LEU A 72 -9.56 -8.46 9.40
CA LEU A 72 -8.20 -8.94 9.62
C LEU A 72 -7.15 -7.87 9.31
N LEU A 73 -7.31 -7.15 8.20
CA LEU A 73 -6.43 -6.03 7.84
C LEU A 73 -6.52 -4.91 8.88
N PHE A 74 -7.72 -4.57 9.33
CA PHE A 74 -7.93 -3.60 10.41
C PHE A 74 -7.17 -4.00 11.68
N HIS A 75 -7.32 -5.25 12.12
CA HIS A 75 -6.62 -5.75 13.31
C HIS A 75 -5.10 -5.70 13.12
N LEU A 76 -4.59 -6.06 11.95
CA LEU A 76 -3.17 -5.97 11.64
C LEU A 76 -2.66 -4.53 11.73
N LEU A 77 -3.30 -3.58 11.04
CA LEU A 77 -2.89 -2.17 11.05
C LEU A 77 -2.92 -1.59 12.46
N ASN A 78 -3.94 -1.92 13.24
CA ASN A 78 -4.03 -1.50 14.64
C ASN A 78 -2.90 -2.08 15.50
N ARG A 79 -2.41 -3.30 15.22
CA ARG A 79 -1.25 -3.87 15.92
C ARG A 79 0.06 -3.20 15.52
N LEU A 80 0.20 -2.77 14.27
CA LEU A 80 1.40 -2.09 13.76
C LEU A 80 1.50 -0.63 14.24
N TYR A 81 0.38 0.00 14.57
CA TYR A 81 0.32 1.36 15.10
C TYR A 81 1.31 1.57 16.26
N GLU A 82 2.06 2.67 16.21
CA GLU A 82 3.15 3.05 17.14
C GLU A 82 4.30 2.03 17.28
N ARG A 83 4.33 0.96 16.47
CA ARG A 83 5.35 -0.11 16.55
C ARG A 83 6.15 -0.30 15.28
N THR A 84 5.50 -0.21 14.12
CA THR A 84 6.12 -0.43 12.81
C THR A 84 5.63 0.64 11.85
N SER A 85 6.54 1.25 11.09
CA SER A 85 6.15 2.25 10.09
C SER A 85 5.35 1.58 8.97
N VAL A 86 4.33 2.27 8.46
CA VAL A 86 3.51 1.77 7.35
C VAL A 86 3.43 2.82 6.25
N ILE A 87 3.71 2.43 5.02
CA ILE A 87 3.36 3.22 3.82
C ILE A 87 2.16 2.56 3.18
N ILE A 88 1.11 3.34 2.91
CA ILE A 88 -0.08 2.87 2.19
C ILE A 88 -0.17 3.66 0.90
N THR A 89 -0.35 2.97 -0.23
CA THR A 89 -0.71 3.61 -1.49
C THR A 89 -2.19 3.32 -1.78
N THR A 90 -2.92 4.35 -2.18
CA THR A 90 -4.33 4.22 -2.53
C THR A 90 -4.74 5.29 -3.54
N ASN A 91 -5.79 5.00 -4.32
CA ASN A 91 -6.51 5.99 -5.13
C ASN A 91 -7.79 6.48 -4.42
N LEU A 92 -8.14 5.88 -3.28
CA LEU A 92 -9.32 6.24 -2.52
C LEU A 92 -9.03 7.45 -1.63
N SER A 93 -10.00 8.34 -1.57
CA SER A 93 -10.10 9.33 -0.50
C SER A 93 -10.42 8.62 0.83
N PHE A 94 -10.12 9.28 1.96
CA PHE A 94 -10.39 8.68 3.28
C PHE A 94 -11.87 8.35 3.53
N GLY A 95 -12.80 9.09 2.91
CA GLY A 95 -14.24 8.81 3.01
C GLY A 95 -14.65 7.46 2.41
N GLU A 96 -13.92 7.00 1.39
CA GLU A 96 -14.19 5.74 0.69
C GLU A 96 -13.62 4.52 1.42
N TRP A 97 -12.78 4.70 2.45
CA TRP A 97 -12.20 3.58 3.19
C TRP A 97 -13.27 2.78 3.96
N GLY A 98 -14.43 3.40 4.25
CA GLY A 98 -15.55 2.71 4.89
C GLY A 98 -16.04 1.50 4.08
N GLU A 99 -15.96 1.59 2.75
CA GLU A 99 -16.34 0.51 1.83
C GLU A 99 -15.32 -0.64 1.85
N VAL A 100 -14.05 -0.33 2.13
CA VAL A 100 -12.96 -1.31 2.17
C VAL A 100 -12.99 -2.15 3.45
N PHE A 101 -13.28 -1.51 4.59
CA PHE A 101 -13.28 -2.18 5.91
C PHE A 101 -14.68 -2.61 6.37
N GLY A 102 -15.75 -2.19 5.69
CA GLY A 102 -17.13 -2.64 5.89
C GLY A 102 -17.87 -1.99 7.06
N ASP A 103 -17.17 -1.53 8.11
CA ASP A 103 -17.77 -0.77 9.22
C ASP A 103 -17.19 0.67 9.25
N PRO A 104 -18.03 1.69 8.97
CA PRO A 104 -17.61 3.09 9.03
C PRO A 104 -17.06 3.52 10.40
N LYS A 105 -17.61 3.03 11.51
CA LYS A 105 -17.13 3.40 12.86
C LYS A 105 -15.74 2.83 13.12
N MET A 106 -15.53 1.57 12.76
CA MET A 106 -14.20 0.96 12.85
C MET A 106 -13.21 1.68 11.94
N THR A 107 -13.62 2.00 10.71
CA THR A 107 -12.79 2.72 9.74
C THR A 107 -12.36 4.08 10.28
N THR A 108 -13.27 4.86 10.83
CA THR A 108 -12.93 6.16 11.44
C THR A 108 -11.91 6.02 12.57
N ALA A 109 -12.05 5.00 13.43
CA ALA A 109 -11.09 4.74 14.48
C ALA A 109 -9.71 4.28 13.95
N LEU A 110 -9.66 3.60 12.80
CA LEU A 110 -8.39 3.26 12.14
C LEU A 110 -7.75 4.49 11.51
N LEU A 111 -8.54 5.30 10.81
CA LEU A 111 -8.08 6.53 10.17
C LEU A 111 -7.52 7.50 11.20
N ASP A 112 -8.17 7.66 12.35
CA ASP A 112 -7.65 8.45 13.47
C ASP A 112 -6.23 8.02 13.86
N ARG A 113 -6.01 6.71 14.07
CA ARG A 113 -4.69 6.16 14.39
C ARG A 113 -3.68 6.31 13.25
N LEU A 114 -4.07 6.02 12.02
CA LEU A 114 -3.19 6.14 10.86
C LEU A 114 -2.80 7.60 10.60
N THR A 115 -3.69 8.55 10.86
CA THR A 115 -3.45 9.97 10.58
C THR A 115 -2.72 10.69 11.70
N HIS A 116 -2.70 10.15 12.92
CA HIS A 116 -2.04 10.75 14.08
C HIS A 116 -0.53 11.01 13.86
N HIS A 117 0.18 10.05 13.27
CA HIS A 117 1.62 10.15 12.99
C HIS A 117 1.93 9.82 11.53
N CYS A 118 1.40 10.62 10.60
CA CYS A 118 1.60 10.40 9.18
C CYS A 118 2.04 11.64 8.40
N HIS A 119 2.57 11.36 7.21
CA HIS A 119 2.73 12.33 6.15
C HIS A 119 1.81 11.92 5.00
N ILE A 120 0.87 12.79 4.65
CA ILE A 120 -0.02 12.58 3.49
C ILE A 120 0.65 13.21 2.28
N LEU A 121 0.89 12.40 1.25
CA LEU A 121 1.47 12.84 -0.01
C LEU A 121 0.43 12.70 -1.11
N GLU A 122 -0.18 13.83 -1.47
CA GLU A 122 -1.11 13.88 -2.60
C GLU A 122 -0.34 13.84 -3.91
N THR A 123 -0.55 12.77 -4.68
CA THR A 123 0.01 12.68 -6.04
C THR A 123 -1.03 13.20 -7.02
N GLY A 124 -0.65 14.12 -7.90
CA GLY A 124 -1.55 14.65 -8.93
C GLY A 124 -2.12 13.58 -9.87
N ASN A 125 -3.08 14.00 -10.70
CA ASN A 125 -3.92 13.08 -11.48
C ASN A 125 -3.28 12.61 -12.79
N ASP A 126 -2.16 13.18 -13.22
CA ASP A 126 -1.53 12.82 -14.48
C ASP A 126 -0.91 11.42 -14.42
N SER A 127 -1.43 10.53 -15.27
CA SER A 127 -0.90 9.18 -15.41
C SER A 127 0.44 9.21 -16.14
N TYR A 128 1.52 8.95 -15.41
CA TYR A 128 2.85 8.72 -15.98
C TYR A 128 2.86 7.57 -17.00
N ARG A 129 2.02 6.55 -16.80
CA ARG A 129 1.88 5.41 -17.73
C ARG A 129 1.31 5.88 -19.07
N PHE A 130 0.29 6.74 -19.03
CA PHE A 130 -0.32 7.32 -20.23
C PHE A 130 0.64 8.27 -20.96
N ARG A 131 1.40 9.10 -20.21
CA ARG A 131 2.45 9.95 -20.79
C ARG A 131 3.53 9.13 -21.51
N ALA A 132 3.95 8.00 -20.93
CA ALA A 132 4.95 7.13 -21.54
C ALA A 132 4.43 6.44 -22.82
N SER A 133 3.16 6.00 -22.83
CA SER A 133 2.56 5.36 -24.02
C SER A 133 2.24 6.35 -25.15
N SER A 134 1.84 7.58 -24.81
CA SER A 134 1.61 8.66 -25.78
C SER A 134 2.88 9.29 -26.34
N ALA A 135 4.05 9.03 -25.74
CA ALA A 135 5.35 9.52 -26.19
C ALA A 135 6.01 8.67 -27.30
N SER A 136 5.25 7.86 -28.05
CA SER A 136 5.78 7.16 -29.24
C SER A 136 6.24 8.14 -30.33
N PRO A 137 7.31 7.81 -31.09
CA PRO A 137 8.32 8.76 -31.52
C PRO A 137 7.81 9.67 -32.65
N ARG A 138 8.01 10.99 -32.50
CA ARG A 138 8.00 11.91 -33.65
C ARG A 138 8.98 11.36 -34.69
N ASN A 139 8.45 10.99 -35.85
CA ASN A 139 9.14 10.46 -37.03
C ASN A 139 10.59 10.96 -37.15
N ARG A 140 11.56 10.08 -36.86
CA ARG A 140 12.94 10.23 -37.34
C ARG A 140 12.99 9.76 -38.81
N LYS A 141 12.21 10.40 -39.68
CA LYS A 141 12.24 10.22 -41.14
C LYS A 141 12.54 11.56 -41.83
N GLU A 142 13.67 12.16 -41.48
CA GLU A 142 14.31 13.23 -42.27
C GLU A 142 15.84 13.08 -42.18
N LYS A 143 16.39 11.95 -42.63
CA LYS A 143 17.78 11.83 -43.08
C LYS A 143 17.92 10.63 -44.02
N ALA A 144 17.28 10.72 -45.18
CA ALA A 144 17.61 9.88 -46.34
C ALA A 144 16.93 10.44 -47.60
N THR A 145 17.40 11.60 -48.09
CA THR A 145 17.43 11.98 -49.52
C THR A 145 17.92 13.42 -49.63
N ALA A 146 19.21 13.57 -49.95
CA ALA A 146 19.80 14.51 -50.92
C ALA A 146 21.32 14.41 -50.77
#